data_AF-A0A514ZA99-F1
#
_entry.id   AF-A0A514ZA99-F1
#
_cell.length_a   1.000
_cell.length_b   1.000
_cell.length_c   1.000
_cell.angle_alpha   90.00
_cell.angle_beta   90.00
_cell.angle_gamma   90.00
#
_symmetry.space_group_name_H-M   'P 1'
#
loop_
_entity.id
_entity.type
_entity.pdbx_description
1 polymer ?
#
loop_
_entity_poly.entity_id
_entity_poly.type
_entity_poly.pdbx_seq_one_letter_code
_entity_poly.pdbx_strand_id
1 'polypeptide(L)'
;MIIDLGNIWEALSAIGTIAVVIVSLHLARRDYRKKLEIDYWTSYEVFSGDNISLWCIDVVNTGVVPIKIYEIGICKKRLLRKSAKKTMAFSSRDLEQESAKLPILLMPQEDATYFVMKDECLIGLKKLGFKNQNLQIYAKDTTGKYYFARRFKIRNELG
;
A
#
# COMPACT_ATOMS: atom_id res chain seq x y z
N MET A 1 -19.86 47.44 37.05
CA MET A 1 -18.96 46.37 36.59
C MET A 1 -18.64 46.66 35.13
N ILE A 2 -17.56 47.40 34.88
CA ILE A 2 -17.11 47.70 33.51
C ILE A 2 -16.41 46.43 33.05
N ILE A 3 -17.02 45.73 32.11
CA ILE A 3 -16.41 44.55 31.49
C ILE A 3 -15.17 45.05 30.77
N ASP A 4 -14.01 44.47 31.07
CA ASP A 4 -12.71 44.89 30.53
C ASP A 4 -12.60 44.44 29.07
N LEU A 5 -13.29 45.18 28.18
CA LEU A 5 -13.41 44.87 26.75
C LEU A 5 -12.04 44.75 26.05
N GLY A 6 -11.02 45.45 26.55
CA GLY A 6 -9.65 45.35 26.04
C GLY A 6 -9.05 43.97 26.27
N ASN A 7 -9.20 43.44 27.48
CA ASN A 7 -8.68 42.12 27.85
C ASN A 7 -9.43 40.98 27.11
N ILE A 8 -10.74 41.15 26.86
CA ILE A 8 -11.53 40.21 26.05
C ILE A 8 -11.11 40.25 24.58
N TRP A 9 -10.86 41.44 24.03
CA TRP A 9 -10.44 41.58 22.63
C TRP A 9 -9.03 41.02 22.38
N GLU A 10 -8.10 41.27 23.32
CA GLU A 10 -6.76 40.67 23.30
C GLU A 10 -6.81 39.15 23.44
N ALA A 11 -7.62 38.62 24.36
CA ALA A 11 -7.81 37.18 24.51
C ALA A 11 -8.43 36.54 23.27
N LEU A 12 -9.43 37.19 22.64
CA LEU A 12 -10.06 36.71 21.42
C LEU A 12 -9.07 36.70 20.23
N SER A 13 -8.22 37.73 20.14
CA SER A 13 -7.14 37.82 19.15
C SER A 13 -6.08 36.71 19.36
N ALA A 14 -5.71 36.43 20.60
CA ALA A 14 -4.79 35.35 20.95
C ALA A 14 -5.36 33.96 20.63
N ILE A 15 -6.64 33.73 20.91
CA ILE A 15 -7.33 32.49 20.53
C ILE A 15 -7.40 32.35 19.01
N GLY A 16 -7.70 33.45 18.30
CA GLY A 16 -7.75 33.49 16.84
C GLY A 16 -6.42 33.10 16.20
N THR A 17 -5.32 33.64 16.70
CA THR A 17 -3.97 33.28 16.20
C THR A 17 -3.61 31.83 16.48
N ILE A 18 -3.90 31.30 17.68
CA ILE A 18 -3.68 29.87 17.99
C ILE A 18 -4.50 28.97 17.07
N ALA A 19 -5.78 29.28 16.84
CA ALA A 19 -6.65 28.50 15.96
C ALA A 19 -6.12 28.46 14.52
N VAL A 20 -5.69 29.61 13.98
CA VAL A 20 -5.09 29.70 12.64
C VAL A 20 -3.81 28.86 12.55
N VAL A 21 -2.94 28.91 13.56
CA VAL A 21 -1.70 28.12 13.59
C VAL A 21 -2.01 26.62 13.62
N ILE A 22 -2.97 26.18 14.43
CA ILE A 22 -3.39 24.78 14.51
C ILE A 22 -3.93 24.31 13.14
N VAL A 23 -4.81 25.08 12.50
CA VAL A 23 -5.36 24.75 11.18
C VAL A 23 -4.26 24.70 10.13
N SER A 24 -3.32 25.65 10.15
CA SER A 24 -2.18 25.69 9.23
C SER A 24 -1.28 24.47 9.38
N LEU A 25 -0.92 24.09 10.61
CA LEU A 25 -0.17 22.87 10.91
C LEU A 25 -0.93 21.61 10.48
N HIS A 26 -2.24 21.59 10.67
CA HIS A 26 -3.07 20.46 10.28
C HIS A 26 -3.11 20.29 8.75
N LEU A 27 -3.30 21.38 8.00
CA LEU A 27 -3.27 21.38 6.54
C LEU A 27 -1.89 20.99 6.02
N ALA A 28 -0.83 21.59 6.55
CA ALA A 28 0.54 21.23 6.19
C ALA A 28 0.80 19.73 6.40
N ARG A 29 0.42 19.17 7.56
CA ARG A 29 0.55 17.72 7.81
C ARG A 29 -0.30 16.85 6.88
N ARG A 30 -1.43 17.36 6.38
CA ARG A 30 -2.29 16.63 5.45
C ARG A 30 -1.65 16.48 4.08
N ASP A 31 -0.92 17.50 3.64
CA ASP A 31 -0.26 17.51 2.33
C ASP A 31 0.95 16.56 2.30
N TYR A 32 1.72 16.49 3.39
CA TYR A 32 2.86 15.56 3.53
C TYR A 32 2.46 14.10 3.85
N ARG A 33 1.21 13.71 3.67
CA ARG A 33 0.81 12.32 3.90
C ARG A 33 1.38 11.41 2.80
N LYS A 34 2.07 10.35 3.22
CA LYS A 34 2.50 9.25 2.34
C LYS A 34 1.30 8.63 1.64
N LYS A 35 1.28 8.69 0.30
CA LYS A 35 0.30 8.07 -0.58
C LYS A 35 1.04 7.09 -1.49
N LEU A 36 0.53 5.87 -1.56
CA LEU A 36 1.07 4.83 -2.40
C LEU A 36 -0.12 4.15 -3.06
N GLU A 37 -0.07 4.06 -4.37
CA GLU A 37 -1.05 3.34 -5.18
C GLU A 37 -0.44 1.99 -5.58
N ILE A 38 -1.28 0.95 -5.56
CA ILE A 38 -0.86 -0.39 -5.93
C ILE A 38 -1.89 -0.91 -6.92
N ASP A 39 -1.43 -1.17 -8.13
CA ASP A 39 -2.20 -1.79 -9.18
C ASP A 39 -1.58 -3.13 -9.56
N TYR A 40 -2.38 -3.96 -10.21
CA TYR A 40 -1.92 -5.25 -10.70
C TYR A 40 -2.63 -5.60 -11.99
N TRP A 41 -1.93 -6.27 -12.88
CA TRP A 41 -2.47 -6.86 -14.09
C TRP A 41 -1.87 -8.24 -14.33
N THR A 42 -2.49 -9.00 -15.21
CA THR A 42 -1.95 -10.29 -15.66
C THR A 42 -1.35 -10.09 -17.04
N SER A 43 -0.10 -10.49 -17.19
CA SER A 43 0.57 -10.61 -18.49
C SER A 43 0.87 -12.08 -18.78
N TYR A 44 1.23 -12.38 -20.02
CA TYR A 44 1.68 -13.69 -20.44
C TYR A 44 3.06 -13.55 -21.06
N GLU A 45 3.97 -14.41 -20.66
CA GLU A 45 5.26 -14.54 -21.32
C GLU A 45 5.27 -15.85 -22.10
N VAL A 46 5.66 -15.79 -23.37
CA VAL A 46 5.73 -16.96 -24.25
C VAL A 46 7.15 -17.49 -24.17
N PHE A 47 7.36 -18.53 -23.37
CA PHE A 47 8.68 -19.16 -23.24
C PHE A 47 8.61 -20.57 -23.82
N SER A 48 9.35 -20.81 -24.90
CA SER A 48 9.47 -22.13 -25.54
C SER A 48 8.14 -22.83 -25.93
N GLY A 49 7.12 -22.05 -26.30
CA GLY A 49 5.82 -22.58 -26.75
C GLY A 49 4.77 -22.76 -25.65
N ASP A 50 5.17 -22.65 -24.38
CA ASP A 50 4.26 -22.62 -23.24
C ASP A 50 3.96 -21.16 -22.84
N ASN A 51 2.69 -20.86 -22.58
CA ASN A 51 2.24 -19.55 -22.11
C ASN A 51 2.35 -19.51 -20.58
N ILE A 52 3.39 -18.87 -20.06
CA ILE A 52 3.57 -18.68 -18.62
C ILE A 52 2.78 -17.46 -18.19
N SER A 53 1.86 -17.65 -17.25
CA SER A 53 1.04 -16.55 -16.75
C SER A 53 1.76 -15.77 -15.64
N LEU A 54 1.95 -14.46 -15.85
CA LEU A 54 2.65 -13.58 -14.92
C LEU A 54 1.67 -12.60 -14.25
N TRP A 55 1.80 -12.45 -12.94
CA TRP A 55 1.20 -11.34 -12.20
C TRP A 55 2.19 -10.20 -12.11
N CYS A 56 1.82 -9.08 -12.73
CA CYS A 56 2.56 -7.84 -12.69
C CYS A 56 1.92 -6.98 -11.61
N ILE A 57 2.71 -6.55 -10.63
CA ILE A 57 2.29 -5.71 -9.51
C ILE A 57 3.05 -4.41 -9.65
N ASP A 58 2.33 -3.33 -9.84
CA ASP A 58 2.92 -2.01 -9.93
C ASP A 58 2.63 -1.20 -8.68
N VAL A 59 3.66 -0.50 -8.22
CA VAL A 59 3.64 0.23 -6.97
C VAL A 59 4.14 1.64 -7.21
N VAL A 60 3.21 2.59 -7.17
CA VAL A 60 3.48 3.98 -7.55
C VAL A 60 3.39 4.89 -6.33
N ASN A 61 4.40 5.73 -6.13
CA ASN A 61 4.36 6.77 -5.12
C ASN A 61 3.63 8.01 -5.63
N THR A 62 2.31 8.05 -5.44
CA THR A 62 1.46 9.22 -5.76
C THR A 62 1.54 10.34 -4.72
N GLY A 63 2.39 10.20 -3.71
CA GLY A 63 2.62 11.20 -2.65
C GLY A 63 3.71 12.21 -2.99
N VAL A 64 3.93 13.14 -2.06
CA VAL A 64 5.02 14.15 -2.11
C VAL A 64 6.22 13.77 -1.25
N VAL A 65 6.13 12.66 -0.51
CA VAL A 65 7.17 12.19 0.40
C VAL A 65 7.72 10.86 -0.12
N PRO A 66 9.04 10.65 -0.12
CA PRO A 66 9.63 9.37 -0.54
C PRO A 66 9.23 8.23 0.41
N ILE A 67 8.96 7.06 -0.15
CA ILE A 67 8.47 5.89 0.58
C ILE A 67 9.42 4.72 0.35
N LYS A 68 10.00 4.19 1.43
CA LYS A 68 10.82 2.98 1.38
C LYS A 68 9.96 1.74 1.59
N ILE A 69 9.84 0.91 0.57
CA ILE A 69 9.13 -0.36 0.58
C ILE A 69 10.11 -1.47 0.87
N TYR A 70 9.73 -2.37 1.79
CA TYR A 70 10.58 -3.50 2.15
C TYR A 70 9.91 -4.86 1.97
N GLU A 71 8.57 -4.89 1.85
CA GLU A 71 7.82 -6.14 1.74
C GLU A 71 6.61 -5.91 0.84
N ILE A 72 6.41 -6.83 -0.09
CA ILE A 72 5.22 -6.93 -0.94
C ILE A 72 4.69 -8.34 -0.77
N GLY A 73 3.37 -8.48 -0.80
CA GLY A 73 2.76 -9.77 -0.62
C GLY A 73 1.27 -9.76 -0.87
N ILE A 74 0.64 -10.89 -0.57
CA ILE A 74 -0.80 -11.06 -0.62
C ILE A 74 -1.34 -11.25 0.79
N CYS A 75 -2.43 -10.56 1.09
CA CYS A 75 -3.11 -10.69 2.36
C CYS A 75 -4.56 -11.10 2.16
N LYS A 76 -5.07 -11.84 3.15
CA LYS A 76 -6.50 -12.04 3.33
C LYS A 76 -7.03 -10.97 4.27
N LYS A 77 -7.99 -10.19 3.79
CA LYS A 77 -8.76 -9.30 4.66
C LYS A 77 -9.79 -10.13 5.45
N ARG A 78 -9.58 -10.31 6.75
CA ARG A 78 -10.66 -10.74 7.67
C ARG A 78 -11.50 -9.53 8.04
N LEU A 79 -12.83 -9.68 8.04
CA LEU A 79 -13.78 -8.64 8.42
C LEU A 79 -13.60 -8.15 9.88
N LEU A 80 -13.02 -8.99 10.74
CA LEU A 80 -12.89 -8.73 12.18
C LEU A 80 -11.45 -8.33 12.55
N ARG A 81 -11.31 -7.12 13.12
CA ARG A 81 -10.06 -6.43 13.53
C ARG A 81 -9.13 -7.20 14.49
N LYS A 82 -9.55 -8.33 15.08
CA LYS A 82 -8.85 -9.01 16.19
C LYS A 82 -8.07 -10.28 15.83
N SER A 83 -8.14 -10.76 14.58
CA SER A 83 -7.37 -11.95 14.17
C SER A 83 -6.22 -11.53 13.25
N ALA A 84 -5.01 -12.04 13.54
CA ALA A 84 -3.80 -11.78 12.76
C ALA A 84 -4.09 -11.91 11.26
N LYS A 85 -3.80 -10.83 10.50
CA LYS A 85 -3.94 -10.85 9.04
C LYS A 85 -3.03 -11.95 8.52
N LYS A 86 -3.61 -13.02 7.96
CA LYS A 86 -2.80 -14.02 7.27
C LYS A 86 -2.22 -13.36 6.03
N THR A 87 -0.92 -13.19 6.06
CA THR A 87 -0.11 -12.52 5.04
C THR A 87 0.85 -13.55 4.48
N MET A 88 1.05 -13.50 3.17
CA MET A 88 2.11 -14.20 2.46
C MET A 88 2.96 -13.10 1.83
N ALA A 89 4.15 -12.88 2.39
CA ALA A 89 5.15 -12.01 1.77
C ALA A 89 5.81 -12.76 0.62
N PHE A 90 6.08 -12.06 -0.48
CA PHE A 90 6.90 -12.59 -1.55
C PHE A 90 8.37 -12.53 -1.14
N SER A 91 9.06 -13.65 -1.34
CA SER A 91 10.50 -13.73 -1.23
C SER A 91 11.17 -13.25 -2.52
N SER A 92 12.46 -12.91 -2.45
CA SER A 92 13.28 -12.62 -3.64
C SER A 92 13.34 -13.78 -4.64
N ARG A 93 12.97 -15.00 -4.23
CA ARG A 93 12.86 -16.18 -5.11
C ARG A 93 11.53 -16.26 -5.85
N ASP A 94 10.50 -15.61 -5.31
CA ASP A 94 9.15 -15.60 -5.91
C ASP A 94 9.02 -14.45 -6.94
N LEU A 95 10.05 -13.61 -7.04
CA LEU A 95 10.13 -12.46 -7.94
C LEU A 95 11.03 -12.80 -9.13
N GLU A 96 10.55 -12.53 -10.34
CA GLU A 96 11.36 -12.70 -11.54
C GLU A 96 12.56 -11.76 -11.57
N GLN A 97 13.60 -12.09 -12.34
CA GLN A 97 14.83 -11.31 -12.44
C GLN A 97 14.59 -9.87 -12.95
N GLU A 98 13.56 -9.67 -13.76
CA GLU A 98 13.15 -8.35 -14.28
C GLU A 98 12.42 -7.49 -13.25
N SER A 99 12.08 -8.04 -12.08
CA SER A 99 11.40 -7.32 -11.00
C SER A 99 12.32 -6.31 -10.31
N ALA A 100 11.72 -5.25 -9.79
CA ALA A 100 12.38 -4.36 -8.84
C ALA A 100 12.87 -5.14 -7.60
N LYS A 101 14.03 -4.73 -7.06
CA LYS A 101 14.64 -5.38 -5.89
C LYS A 101 14.16 -4.73 -4.60
N LEU A 102 13.64 -5.55 -3.69
CA LEU A 102 13.34 -5.12 -2.32
C LEU A 102 14.62 -5.14 -1.45
N PRO A 103 14.78 -4.19 -0.50
CA PRO A 103 13.96 -3.00 -0.31
C PRO A 103 14.28 -1.89 -1.34
N ILE A 104 13.26 -1.15 -1.77
CA ILE A 104 13.39 -0.03 -2.71
C ILE A 104 12.92 1.28 -2.06
N LEU A 105 13.58 2.39 -2.39
CA LEU A 105 13.15 3.73 -2.02
C LEU A 105 12.47 4.37 -3.24
N LEU A 106 11.17 4.62 -3.15
CA LEU A 106 10.42 5.29 -4.20
C LEU A 106 10.33 6.79 -3.91
N MET A 107 10.90 7.58 -4.80
CA MET A 107 10.74 9.02 -4.83
C MET A 107 9.28 9.39 -5.23
N PRO A 108 8.83 10.62 -4.96
CA PRO A 108 7.55 11.10 -5.47
C PRO A 108 7.42 10.89 -6.98
N GLN A 109 6.29 10.35 -7.44
CA GLN A 109 5.99 9.99 -8.83
C GLN A 109 6.84 8.85 -9.42
N GLU A 110 7.64 8.16 -8.61
CA GLU A 110 8.37 6.96 -9.03
C GLU A 110 7.53 5.70 -8.81
N ASP A 111 7.69 4.76 -9.73
CA ASP A 111 7.04 3.46 -9.75
C ASP A 111 8.04 2.31 -9.61
N ALA A 112 7.54 1.16 -9.17
CA ALA A 112 8.30 -0.08 -9.13
C ALA A 112 7.38 -1.25 -9.45
N THR A 113 7.76 -1.97 -10.49
CA THR A 113 7.03 -3.15 -10.96
C THR A 113 7.69 -4.43 -10.44
N TYR A 114 6.85 -5.37 -10.03
CA TYR A 114 7.23 -6.70 -9.54
C TYR A 114 6.49 -7.75 -10.34
N PHE A 115 7.21 -8.77 -10.79
CA PHE A 115 6.66 -9.87 -11.57
C PHE A 115 6.72 -11.15 -10.75
N VAL A 116 5.60 -11.86 -10.71
CA VAL A 116 5.44 -13.12 -9.97
C VAL A 116 4.77 -14.13 -10.89
N MET A 117 5.31 -15.34 -10.98
CA MET A 117 4.62 -16.44 -11.68
C MET A 117 3.28 -16.73 -11.01
N LYS A 118 2.19 -16.52 -11.75
CA LYS A 118 0.84 -16.67 -11.22
C LYS A 118 0.60 -18.10 -10.76
N ASP A 119 1.02 -19.10 -11.53
CA ASP A 119 0.75 -20.51 -11.21
C ASP A 119 1.47 -20.97 -9.94
N GLU A 120 2.75 -20.63 -9.77
CA GLU A 120 3.51 -20.92 -8.55
C GLU A 120 2.91 -20.21 -7.33
N CYS A 121 2.53 -18.94 -7.51
CA CYS A 121 1.88 -18.14 -6.47
C CYS A 121 0.55 -18.78 -6.03
N LEU A 122 -0.27 -19.22 -6.99
CA LEU A 122 -1.53 -19.90 -6.72
C LEU A 122 -1.33 -21.21 -5.95
N ILE A 123 -0.30 -22.00 -6.30
CA ILE A 123 0.06 -23.22 -5.58
C ILE A 123 0.49 -22.88 -4.13
N GLY A 124 1.33 -21.86 -3.94
CA GLY A 124 1.75 -21.38 -2.61
C GLY A 124 0.58 -20.92 -1.75
N LEU A 125 -0.35 -20.16 -2.33
CA LEU A 125 -1.57 -19.70 -1.67
C LEU A 125 -2.49 -20.88 -1.28
N LYS A 126 -2.65 -21.88 -2.16
CA LYS A 126 -3.43 -23.10 -1.86
C LYS A 126 -2.80 -23.89 -0.72
N LYS A 127 -1.47 -24.08 -0.70
CA LYS A 127 -0.73 -24.75 0.39
C LYS A 127 -0.90 -24.04 1.73
N LEU A 128 -0.89 -22.71 1.71
CA LEU A 128 -1.15 -21.88 2.89
C LEU A 128 -2.64 -21.82 3.26
N GLY A 129 -3.54 -22.53 2.57
CA GLY A 129 -4.96 -22.62 2.91
C GLY A 129 -5.78 -21.37 2.56
N PHE A 130 -5.30 -20.53 1.64
CA PHE A 130 -6.10 -19.45 1.07
C PHE A 130 -7.03 -20.03 -0.01
N LYS A 131 -8.28 -20.37 0.36
CA LYS A 131 -9.32 -20.87 -0.57
C LYS A 131 -10.39 -19.83 -0.85
N ASN A 132 -10.72 -19.61 -2.13
CA ASN A 132 -11.93 -18.93 -2.65
C ASN A 132 -12.36 -17.65 -1.89
N GLN A 133 -11.44 -16.71 -1.68
CA GLN A 133 -11.69 -15.52 -0.87
C GLN A 133 -11.18 -14.25 -1.56
N ASN A 134 -11.73 -13.11 -1.13
CA ASN A 134 -11.26 -11.79 -1.55
C ASN A 134 -9.83 -11.58 -1.03
N LEU A 135 -8.87 -11.60 -1.95
CA LEU A 135 -7.47 -11.32 -1.68
C LEU A 135 -7.15 -9.88 -2.05
N GLN A 136 -6.09 -9.36 -1.44
CA GLN A 136 -5.52 -8.06 -1.77
C GLN A 136 -4.01 -8.16 -1.75
N ILE A 137 -3.39 -7.62 -2.80
CA ILE A 137 -1.95 -7.34 -2.76
C ILE A 137 -1.72 -6.19 -1.79
N TYR A 138 -0.62 -6.27 -1.06
CA TYR A 138 -0.18 -5.23 -0.15
C TYR A 138 1.30 -4.90 -0.35
N ALA A 139 1.65 -3.66 -0.05
CA ALA A 139 3.03 -3.23 0.16
C ALA A 139 3.16 -2.67 1.58
N LYS A 140 4.31 -2.92 2.22
CA LYS A 140 4.60 -2.46 3.58
C LYS A 140 5.82 -1.54 3.56
N ASP A 141 5.64 -0.37 4.15
CA ASP A 141 6.73 0.59 4.31
C ASP A 141 7.53 0.34 5.60
N THR A 142 8.72 0.93 5.70
CA THR A 142 9.59 0.83 6.88
C THR A 142 8.99 1.31 8.20
N THR A 143 7.92 2.11 8.17
CA THR A 143 7.16 2.52 9.38
C THR A 143 6.13 1.47 9.81
N GLY A 144 6.01 0.37 9.06
CA GLY A 144 5.05 -0.71 9.32
C GLY A 144 3.67 -0.44 8.74
N LYS A 145 3.49 0.63 7.97
CA LYS A 145 2.21 0.97 7.35
C LYS A 145 1.95 0.08 6.14
N TYR A 146 0.73 -0.45 6.06
CA TYR A 146 0.28 -1.28 4.94
C TYR A 146 -0.51 -0.44 3.94
N TYR A 147 -0.18 -0.62 2.67
CA TYR A 147 -0.88 -0.10 1.51
C TYR A 147 -1.50 -1.27 0.76
N PHE A 148 -2.68 -1.10 0.17
CA PHE A 148 -3.46 -2.21 -0.39
C PHE A 148 -3.97 -1.88 -1.78
N ALA A 149 -3.86 -2.85 -2.68
CA ALA A 149 -4.46 -2.79 -4.01
C ALA A 149 -5.98 -3.02 -3.96
N ARG A 150 -6.61 -2.86 -5.13
CA ARG A 150 -7.99 -3.32 -5.37
C ARG A 150 -8.13 -4.82 -5.08
N ARG A 151 -9.34 -5.23 -4.69
CA ARG A 151 -9.63 -6.63 -4.36
C ARG A 151 -9.74 -7.45 -5.62
N PHE A 152 -9.20 -8.66 -5.56
CA PHE A 152 -9.50 -9.70 -6.54
C PHE A 152 -9.97 -10.97 -5.85
N LYS A 153 -10.69 -11.77 -6.62
CA LYS A 153 -10.95 -13.16 -6.31
C LYS A 153 -10.11 -13.99 -7.25
N ILE A 154 -9.40 -14.97 -6.70
CA ILE A 154 -8.94 -16.09 -7.51
C ILE A 154 -10.22 -16.86 -7.84
N ARG A 155 -10.79 -16.65 -9.03
CA ARG A 155 -11.69 -17.65 -9.59
C ARG A 155 -10.81 -18.87 -9.88
N ASN A 156 -11.29 -20.05 -9.50
CA ASN A 156 -10.69 -21.31 -9.93
C ASN A 156 -10.85 -21.40 -11.45
N GLU A 157 -9.98 -20.73 -12.19
CA GLU A 157 -9.79 -20.93 -13.61
C GLU A 157 -8.52 -21.76 -13.72
N LEU A 158 -8.67 -23.07 -13.53
CA LEU A 158 -7.79 -24.19 -13.90
C LEU A 158 -8.23 -25.42 -13.09
N GLY A 159 -9.01 -26.29 -13.74
CA GLY A 159 -9.24 -27.70 -13.36
C GLY A 159 -10.18 -27.93 -12.18
#